data_AF-A0A915CBA2-F1
#
_entry.id   AF-A0A915CBA2-F1
#
_cell.length_a   1.000
_cell.length_b   1.000
_cell.length_c   1.000
_cell.angle_alpha   90.00
_cell.angle_beta   90.00
_cell.angle_gamma   90.00
#
_symmetry.space_group_name_H-M   'P 1'
#
loop_
_entity.id
_entity.type
_entity.pdbx_description
1 polymer ?
#
loop_
_entity_poly.entity_id
_entity_poly.type
_entity_poly.pdbx_seq_one_letter_code
_entity_poly.pdbx_strand_id
1 'polypeptide(L)'
;MNLNFFPLRRINSLLRFAFLLVLTNAFNIDTHAPIFKIGPAGSYFGFSVAEHFNGEQPVILVGAPRAESGQPGTEQAGAVFSCPLTATYTKRGPEWCQQQNVEYVNAEEMKRPVGFVHGRQLHFQGKNRQLLGSVVASSGTPNGIAMACAPLVRYHNTSAYTDGTCFVLESDLTQKEMLVSCSQPGLPRTDRHNEFGSCMEGFSGYVSESLVITGLPGAKKWTGGVFSRYYPKDMFAMNIDRWTMGVEPKAHGVRSKLQV
;
A
#
# COMPACT_ATOMS: atom_id res chain seq x y z
N MET A 1 -38.79 49.86 -15.55
CA MET A 1 -37.54 49.21 -15.08
C MET A 1 -37.88 48.44 -13.81
N ASN A 2 -38.00 47.12 -13.92
CA ASN A 2 -38.32 46.23 -12.80
C ASN A 2 -37.05 46.00 -11.97
N LEU A 3 -37.02 46.57 -10.76
CA LEU A 3 -36.03 46.20 -9.75
C LEU A 3 -36.46 44.88 -9.11
N ASN A 4 -35.82 43.79 -9.53
CA ASN A 4 -35.98 42.47 -8.93
C ASN A 4 -35.55 42.51 -7.46
N PHE A 5 -36.51 42.50 -6.55
CA PHE A 5 -36.28 42.21 -5.13
C PHE A 5 -35.89 40.73 -4.98
N PHE A 6 -34.59 40.46 -4.87
CA PHE A 6 -34.10 39.17 -4.40
C PHE A 6 -34.60 38.93 -2.96
N PRO A 7 -35.11 37.73 -2.62
CA PRO A 7 -35.68 37.49 -1.31
C PRO A 7 -34.57 37.36 -0.26
N LEU A 8 -34.41 38.38 0.59
CA LEU A 8 -33.54 38.40 1.79
C LEU A 8 -33.69 37.16 2.69
N ARG A 9 -34.83 36.44 2.62
CA ARG A 9 -35.07 35.17 3.33
C ARG A 9 -34.15 34.02 2.89
N ARG A 10 -33.76 33.93 1.61
CA ARG A 10 -32.88 32.85 1.11
C ARG A 10 -31.44 33.00 1.58
N ILE A 11 -30.95 34.24 1.64
CA ILE A 11 -29.60 34.58 2.12
C ILE A 11 -29.46 34.21 3.61
N ASN A 12 -30.49 34.48 4.40
CA ASN A 12 -30.50 34.17 5.83
C ASN A 12 -30.51 32.66 6.13
N SER A 13 -31.13 31.85 5.25
CA SER A 13 -31.12 30.38 5.36
C SER A 13 -29.75 29.80 4.99
N LEU A 14 -29.09 30.34 3.96
CA LEU A 14 -27.75 29.93 3.53
C LEU A 14 -26.69 30.30 4.56
N LEU A 15 -26.77 31.49 5.16
CA LEU A 15 -25.88 31.93 6.25
C LEU A 15 -26.05 31.06 7.51
N ARG A 16 -27.28 30.68 7.88
CA ARG A 16 -27.53 29.76 9.01
C ARG A 16 -27.00 28.35 8.74
N PHE A 17 -27.14 27.86 7.50
CA PHE A 17 -26.62 26.55 7.11
C PHE A 17 -25.08 26.52 7.04
N ALA A 18 -24.47 27.60 6.55
CA ALA A 18 -23.02 27.78 6.59
C ALA A 18 -22.51 27.87 8.04
N PHE A 19 -23.23 28.54 8.95
CA PHE A 19 -22.88 28.61 10.37
C PHE A 19 -22.99 27.24 11.07
N LEU A 20 -23.98 26.42 10.71
CA LEU A 20 -24.13 25.04 11.21
C LEU A 20 -23.03 24.10 10.69
N LEU A 21 -22.58 24.28 9.44
CA LEU A 21 -21.44 23.54 8.86
C LEU A 21 -20.10 23.92 9.51
N VAL A 22 -19.95 25.14 10.04
CA VAL A 22 -18.76 25.57 10.79
C VAL A 22 -18.71 24.96 12.20
N LEU A 23 -19.86 24.51 12.74
CA LEU A 23 -19.95 23.92 14.07
C LEU A 23 -19.72 22.40 14.12
N THR A 24 -19.65 21.73 12.97
CA THR A 24 -19.24 20.32 12.91
C THR A 24 -17.71 20.22 12.96
N ASN A 25 -17.12 20.72 14.03
CA ASN A 25 -15.75 20.33 14.39
C ASN A 25 -15.78 18.86 14.82
N ALA A 26 -14.71 18.11 14.56
CA ALA A 26 -14.52 16.78 15.11
C ALA A 26 -14.51 16.88 16.65
N PHE A 27 -15.69 16.77 17.26
CA PHE A 27 -15.91 17.12 18.66
C PHE A 27 -15.61 15.98 19.62
N ASN A 28 -15.50 14.75 19.11
CA ASN A 28 -15.36 13.52 19.88
C ASN A 28 -13.98 12.85 19.74
N ILE A 29 -13.01 13.51 19.10
CA ILE A 29 -11.61 13.05 19.09
C ILE A 29 -10.89 13.75 20.24
N ASP A 30 -10.37 12.98 21.19
CA ASP A 30 -9.59 13.52 22.30
C ASP A 30 -8.23 14.03 21.78
N THR A 31 -8.02 15.33 21.91
CA THR A 31 -6.75 15.99 21.56
C THR A 31 -5.89 16.30 22.78
N HIS A 32 -6.39 16.07 24.00
CA HIS A 32 -5.70 16.33 25.26
C HIS A 32 -4.82 15.15 25.70
N ALA A 33 -5.22 13.91 25.42
CA ALA A 33 -4.47 12.71 25.78
C ALA A 33 -4.13 11.80 24.57
N PRO A 34 -3.43 12.30 23.53
CA PRO A 34 -3.04 11.48 22.38
C PRO A 34 -1.94 10.46 22.75
N ILE A 35 -1.96 9.31 22.09
CA ILE A 35 -0.88 8.32 22.16
C ILE A 35 0.10 8.57 21.01
N PHE A 36 1.35 8.89 21.34
CA PHE A 36 2.40 9.10 20.35
C PHE A 36 3.17 7.81 20.07
N LYS A 37 3.28 7.45 18.79
CA LYS A 37 4.21 6.43 18.31
C LYS A 37 5.32 7.11 17.52
N ILE A 38 6.56 6.91 17.97
CA ILE A 38 7.76 7.54 17.40
C ILE A 38 8.68 6.45 16.84
N GLY A 39 8.96 6.52 15.55
CA GLY A 39 9.88 5.61 14.88
C GLY A 39 11.30 6.14 14.74
N PRO A 40 12.15 5.42 13.99
CA PRO A 40 13.53 5.82 13.73
C PRO A 40 13.62 7.18 13.02
N ALA A 41 14.57 8.02 13.41
CA ALA A 41 14.76 9.35 12.81
C ALA A 41 15.10 9.24 11.31
N GLY A 42 14.53 10.12 10.48
CA GLY A 42 14.79 10.15 9.03
C GLY A 42 14.18 9.01 8.22
N SER A 43 13.54 8.02 8.86
CA SER A 43 12.98 6.83 8.20
C SER A 43 11.63 7.05 7.50
N TYR A 44 11.04 8.24 7.67
CA TYR A 44 9.67 8.56 7.27
C TYR A 44 8.63 7.64 7.93
N PHE A 45 8.90 7.20 9.16
CA PHE A 45 7.92 6.49 9.98
C PHE A 45 6.62 7.29 10.09
N GLY A 46 5.49 6.63 9.79
CA GLY A 46 4.19 7.29 9.72
C GLY A 46 3.79 7.75 8.32
N PHE A 47 4.59 7.44 7.29
CA PHE A 47 4.24 7.74 5.90
C PHE A 47 2.94 7.05 5.48
N SER A 48 2.72 5.83 5.96
CA SER A 48 1.45 5.11 5.84
C SER A 48 1.08 4.49 7.19
N VAL A 49 -0.21 4.43 7.48
CA VAL A 49 -0.75 3.87 8.73
C VAL A 49 -2.01 3.06 8.45
N ALA A 50 -2.21 1.97 9.18
CA ALA A 50 -3.43 1.18 9.14
C ALA A 50 -3.74 0.57 10.51
N GLU A 51 -5.02 0.51 10.84
CA GLU A 51 -5.52 -0.28 11.97
C GLU A 51 -5.55 -1.76 11.60
N HIS A 52 -5.12 -2.63 12.50
CA HIS A 52 -5.06 -4.08 12.25
C HIS A 52 -5.24 -4.88 13.53
N PHE A 53 -5.56 -6.16 13.39
CA PHE A 53 -5.56 -7.13 14.47
C PHE A 53 -4.47 -8.16 14.19
N ASN A 54 -3.45 -8.24 15.04
CA ASN A 54 -2.49 -9.32 15.02
C ASN A 54 -3.09 -10.52 15.75
N GLY A 55 -3.70 -11.44 14.99
CA GLY A 55 -4.62 -12.44 15.54
C GLY A 55 -5.87 -11.75 16.08
N GLU A 56 -5.99 -11.68 17.41
CA GLU A 56 -7.06 -10.95 18.10
C GLU A 56 -6.56 -9.66 18.78
N GLN A 57 -5.26 -9.39 18.76
CA GLN A 57 -4.68 -8.23 19.44
C GLN A 57 -4.72 -7.00 18.52
N PRO A 58 -5.41 -5.90 18.88
CA PRO A 58 -5.41 -4.70 18.07
C PRO A 58 -4.05 -4.00 18.10
N VAL A 59 -3.57 -3.61 16.92
CA VAL A 59 -2.29 -2.95 16.68
C VAL A 59 -2.43 -1.87 15.60
N ILE A 60 -1.47 -0.96 15.55
CA ILE A 60 -1.30 0.00 14.45
C ILE A 60 -0.14 -0.47 13.59
N LEU A 61 -0.39 -0.71 12.31
CA LEU A 61 0.67 -0.89 11.34
C LEU A 61 1.16 0.46 10.85
N VAL A 62 2.47 0.62 10.78
CA VAL A 62 3.12 1.87 10.39
C VAL A 62 4.20 1.60 9.36
N GLY A 63 4.09 2.23 8.20
CA GLY A 63 5.11 2.22 7.16
C GLY A 63 6.18 3.28 7.37
N ALA A 64 7.43 2.91 7.06
CA ALA A 64 8.61 3.79 7.12
C ALA A 64 9.49 3.56 5.87
N PRO A 65 9.16 4.19 4.73
CA PRO A 65 9.76 3.86 3.42
C PRO A 65 11.25 4.21 3.27
N ARG A 66 11.84 4.92 4.24
CA ARG A 66 13.28 5.20 4.29
C ARG A 66 13.99 4.55 5.48
N ALA A 67 13.29 3.71 6.24
CA ALA A 67 13.93 2.92 7.28
C ALA A 67 14.96 1.97 6.67
N GLU A 68 15.98 1.63 7.45
CA GLU A 68 16.78 0.46 7.15
C GLU A 68 15.94 -0.78 7.42
N SER A 69 15.82 -1.67 6.43
CA SER A 69 15.12 -2.93 6.62
C SER A 69 15.90 -3.86 7.55
N GLY A 70 17.22 -3.68 7.69
CA GLY A 70 18.10 -4.63 8.37
C GLY A 70 18.56 -5.79 7.47
N GLN A 71 18.13 -5.81 6.21
CA GLN A 71 18.68 -6.72 5.22
C GLN A 71 20.12 -6.29 4.82
N PRO A 72 21.12 -7.19 4.94
CA PRO A 72 22.49 -6.87 4.56
C PRO A 72 22.62 -6.45 3.08
N GLY A 73 23.41 -5.42 2.83
CA GLY A 73 23.68 -4.94 1.46
C GLY A 73 22.55 -4.13 0.83
N THR A 74 21.56 -3.69 1.63
CA THR A 74 20.54 -2.72 1.20
C THR A 74 20.77 -1.35 1.83
N GLU A 75 20.24 -0.32 1.19
CA GLU A 75 20.25 1.06 1.71
C GLU A 75 18.81 1.59 1.70
N GLN A 76 18.30 1.98 2.88
CA GLN A 76 16.98 2.60 3.04
C GLN A 76 15.89 1.84 2.27
N ALA A 77 15.89 0.52 2.35
CA ALA A 77 14.93 -0.32 1.63
C ALA A 77 13.49 -0.05 2.09
N GLY A 78 13.32 0.51 3.29
CA GLY A 78 12.04 0.72 3.95
C GLY A 78 11.71 -0.42 4.91
N ALA A 79 10.75 -0.18 5.79
CA ALA A 79 10.30 -1.17 6.76
C ALA A 79 8.84 -0.91 7.15
N VAL A 80 8.21 -1.96 7.71
CA VAL A 80 6.89 -1.89 8.32
C VAL A 80 7.02 -2.22 9.80
N PHE A 81 6.28 -1.49 10.63
CA PHE A 81 6.25 -1.69 12.07
C PHE A 81 4.84 -2.04 12.52
N SER A 82 4.73 -2.86 13.56
CA SER A 82 3.49 -3.12 14.29
C SER A 82 3.63 -2.54 15.69
N CYS A 83 2.70 -1.67 16.06
CA CYS A 83 2.71 -0.95 17.33
C CYS A 83 1.50 -1.34 18.18
N PRO A 84 1.68 -1.83 19.41
CA PRO A 84 0.56 -2.10 20.31
C PRO A 84 -0.15 -0.80 20.70
N LEU A 85 -1.46 -0.87 20.98
CA LEU A 85 -2.29 0.24 21.44
C LEU A 85 -2.06 0.58 22.93
N THR A 86 -0.81 0.92 23.28
CA THR A 86 -0.38 1.28 24.63
C THR A 86 0.11 2.73 24.67
N ALA A 87 -0.12 3.41 25.80
CA ALA A 87 0.46 4.73 26.08
C ALA A 87 1.93 4.64 26.56
N THR A 88 2.45 3.42 26.78
CA THR A 88 3.82 3.22 27.25
C THR A 88 4.83 3.70 26.23
N TYR A 89 5.64 4.69 26.61
CA TYR A 89 6.75 5.18 25.80
C TYR A 89 8.04 4.47 26.21
N THR A 90 8.48 3.50 25.40
CA THR A 90 9.81 2.89 25.55
C THR A 90 10.59 3.08 24.25
N LYS A 91 11.90 3.29 24.34
CA LYS A 91 12.74 3.41 23.13
C LYS A 91 12.97 2.06 22.43
N ARG A 92 12.77 0.95 23.16
CA ARG A 92 13.04 -0.43 22.76
C ARG A 92 12.18 -1.37 23.62
N GLY A 93 11.90 -2.56 23.09
CA GLY A 93 11.19 -3.61 23.80
C GLY A 93 9.88 -3.98 23.13
N PRO A 94 9.25 -5.09 23.56
CA PRO A 94 8.06 -5.61 22.90
C PRO A 94 6.83 -4.71 23.07
N GLU A 95 6.83 -3.84 24.08
CA GLU A 95 5.78 -2.86 24.34
C GLU A 95 5.83 -1.63 23.42
N TRP A 96 6.87 -1.53 22.57
CA TRP A 96 6.98 -0.50 21.53
C TRP A 96 6.64 -1.05 20.14
N CYS A 97 6.76 -0.18 19.13
CA CYS A 97 6.67 -0.56 17.73
C CYS A 97 7.78 -1.55 17.35
N GLN A 98 7.38 -2.74 16.94
CA GLN A 98 8.27 -3.80 16.48
C GLN A 98 8.33 -3.80 14.95
N GLN A 99 9.53 -3.84 14.40
CA GLN A 99 9.71 -4.01 12.96
C GLN A 99 9.28 -5.41 12.52
N GLN A 100 8.51 -5.50 11.45
CA GLN A 100 7.93 -6.74 10.94
C GLN A 100 8.69 -7.25 9.72
N ASN A 101 8.82 -8.57 9.61
CA ASN A 101 9.41 -9.21 8.44
C ASN A 101 8.30 -9.55 7.42
N VAL A 102 8.05 -8.63 6.49
CA VAL A 102 6.93 -8.73 5.53
C VAL A 102 7.34 -9.25 4.16
N GLU A 103 8.63 -9.26 3.84
CA GLU A 103 9.15 -9.65 2.50
C GLU A 103 9.66 -11.09 2.43
N TYR A 104 9.90 -11.73 3.57
CA TYR A 104 10.58 -13.02 3.68
C TYR A 104 9.82 -13.98 4.57
N VAL A 105 10.01 -15.28 4.34
CA VAL A 105 9.35 -16.32 5.15
C VAL A 105 9.89 -16.32 6.58
N ASN A 106 11.18 -16.03 6.76
CA ASN A 106 11.82 -15.95 8.06
C ASN A 106 13.03 -14.99 8.06
N ALA A 107 13.60 -14.76 9.25
CA ALA A 107 14.70 -13.83 9.45
C ALA A 107 16.02 -14.34 8.87
N GLU A 108 16.21 -15.66 8.75
CA GLU A 108 17.39 -16.28 8.15
C GLU A 108 17.44 -16.02 6.65
N GLU A 109 16.31 -16.10 5.96
CA GLU A 109 16.18 -15.79 4.54
C GLU A 109 16.45 -14.31 4.27
N MET A 110 15.92 -13.42 5.13
CA MET A 110 16.17 -11.99 5.07
C MET A 110 17.66 -11.62 5.18
N LYS A 111 18.44 -12.40 5.93
CA LYS A 111 19.90 -12.18 6.08
C LYS A 111 20.71 -12.61 4.85
N ARG A 112 20.11 -13.32 3.89
CA ARG A 112 20.80 -13.72 2.66
C ARG A 112 21.07 -12.50 1.77
N PRO A 113 22.17 -12.51 0.98
CA PRO A 113 22.47 -11.43 0.05
C PRO A 113 21.31 -11.14 -0.92
N VAL A 114 21.19 -9.87 -1.30
CA VAL A 114 20.17 -9.33 -2.20
C VAL A 114 20.43 -9.80 -3.64
N GLY A 115 20.18 -11.08 -3.90
CA GLY A 115 20.27 -11.67 -5.23
C GLY A 115 18.91 -12.13 -5.75
N PHE A 116 18.07 -12.66 -4.85
CA PHE A 116 16.78 -13.23 -5.18
C PHE A 116 15.74 -12.91 -4.09
N VAL A 117 14.49 -12.76 -4.51
CA VAL A 117 13.31 -12.76 -3.62
C VAL A 117 12.29 -13.68 -4.26
N HIS A 118 11.84 -14.71 -3.53
CA HIS A 118 10.88 -15.71 -4.03
C HIS A 118 11.26 -16.28 -5.41
N GLY A 119 12.55 -16.61 -5.59
CA GLY A 119 13.08 -17.16 -6.85
C GLY A 119 13.25 -16.15 -8.00
N ARG A 120 12.92 -14.87 -7.80
CA ARG A 120 13.09 -13.81 -8.80
C ARG A 120 14.42 -13.10 -8.62
N GLN A 121 15.20 -13.02 -9.70
CA GLN A 121 16.45 -12.28 -9.70
C GLN A 121 16.20 -10.79 -9.52
N LEU A 122 16.93 -10.19 -8.60
CA LEU A 122 16.92 -8.75 -8.35
C LEU A 122 18.07 -8.06 -9.07
N HIS A 123 17.87 -6.78 -9.39
CA HIS A 123 19.00 -5.88 -9.60
C HIS A 123 19.87 -5.86 -8.33
N PHE A 124 21.19 -5.70 -8.44
CA PHE A 124 22.07 -5.67 -7.24
C PHE A 124 21.75 -4.48 -6.29
N GLN A 125 21.19 -3.40 -6.82
CA GLN A 125 20.58 -2.29 -6.05
C GLN A 125 19.04 -2.30 -6.07
N GLY A 126 18.45 -3.45 -6.40
CA GLY A 126 17.01 -3.56 -6.66
C GLY A 126 16.15 -3.22 -5.46
N LYS A 127 16.70 -3.43 -4.25
CA LYS A 127 16.05 -3.07 -2.99
C LYS A 127 16.46 -1.71 -2.43
N ASN A 128 17.51 -1.08 -2.95
CA ASN A 128 17.94 0.22 -2.43
C ASN A 128 16.86 1.26 -2.74
N ARG A 129 16.40 1.93 -1.68
CA ARG A 129 15.33 2.95 -1.74
C ARG A 129 14.09 2.44 -2.47
N GLN A 130 13.72 1.17 -2.26
CA GLN A 130 12.54 0.56 -2.89
C GLN A 130 11.20 1.08 -2.32
N LEU A 131 11.26 1.84 -1.22
CA LEU A 131 10.12 2.42 -0.51
C LEU A 131 9.17 1.39 0.13
N LEU A 132 9.70 0.31 0.70
CA LEU A 132 8.89 -0.65 1.43
C LEU A 132 8.14 0.04 2.58
N GLY A 133 6.82 -0.12 2.63
CA GLY A 133 5.96 0.56 3.60
C GLY A 133 5.52 1.95 3.16
N SER A 134 5.69 2.33 1.89
CA SER A 134 5.02 3.52 1.35
C SER A 134 3.50 3.35 1.32
N VAL A 135 3.03 2.11 1.21
CA VAL A 135 1.63 1.72 1.36
C VAL A 135 1.58 0.59 2.37
N VAL A 136 0.75 0.76 3.38
CA VAL A 136 0.32 -0.27 4.32
C VAL A 136 -1.19 -0.17 4.42
N ALA A 137 -1.88 -1.30 4.24
CA ALA A 137 -3.34 -1.38 4.29
C ALA A 137 -3.77 -2.67 5.00
N SER A 138 -4.93 -2.66 5.63
CA SER A 138 -5.49 -3.83 6.30
C SER A 138 -7.02 -3.84 6.18
N SER A 139 -7.62 -5.03 6.25
CA SER A 139 -9.06 -5.17 6.38
C SER A 139 -9.60 -4.62 7.71
N GLY A 140 -8.74 -4.41 8.73
CA GLY A 140 -9.13 -3.84 10.01
C GLY A 140 -10.03 -4.74 10.86
N THR A 141 -10.09 -6.03 10.55
CA THR A 141 -10.95 -7.02 11.23
C THR A 141 -10.11 -8.10 11.92
N PRO A 142 -10.60 -8.70 13.02
CA PRO A 142 -9.96 -9.86 13.64
C PRO A 142 -9.76 -10.99 12.64
N ASN A 143 -8.59 -11.63 12.66
CA ASN A 143 -8.20 -12.64 11.66
C ASN A 143 -8.17 -12.14 10.20
N GLY A 144 -8.17 -10.82 10.00
CA GLY A 144 -8.13 -10.19 8.70
C GLY A 144 -6.74 -10.17 8.07
N ILE A 145 -6.69 -9.92 6.76
CA ILE A 145 -5.42 -9.79 6.03
C ILE A 145 -4.90 -8.34 6.06
N ALA A 146 -3.61 -8.21 5.79
CA ALA A 146 -2.95 -6.92 5.57
C ALA A 146 -2.12 -6.94 4.28
N MET A 147 -1.60 -5.78 3.89
CA MET A 147 -0.71 -5.63 2.74
C MET A 147 0.32 -4.55 3.01
N ALA A 148 1.55 -4.78 2.57
CA ALA A 148 2.61 -3.78 2.50
C ALA A 148 3.25 -3.77 1.11
N CYS A 149 3.58 -2.59 0.57
CA CYS A 149 4.15 -2.49 -0.79
C CYS A 149 5.51 -1.81 -0.82
N ALA A 150 6.30 -2.14 -1.85
CA ALA A 150 7.58 -1.53 -2.21
C ALA A 150 7.55 -1.15 -3.71
N PRO A 151 7.00 0.02 -4.07
CA PRO A 151 6.71 0.38 -5.46
C PRO A 151 7.94 0.58 -6.35
N LEU A 152 9.14 0.72 -5.78
CA LEU A 152 10.37 0.94 -6.56
C LEU A 152 11.30 -0.27 -6.60
N VAL A 153 10.86 -1.45 -6.14
CA VAL A 153 11.65 -2.68 -6.26
C VAL A 153 11.89 -3.03 -7.73
N ARG A 154 13.04 -3.63 -8.03
CA ARG A 154 13.52 -3.86 -9.40
C ARG A 154 13.90 -5.33 -9.63
N TYR A 155 13.07 -6.05 -10.38
CA TYR A 155 13.27 -7.45 -10.78
C TYR A 155 13.78 -7.52 -12.23
N HIS A 156 14.91 -6.87 -12.47
CA HIS A 156 15.57 -6.84 -13.76
C HIS A 156 17.07 -6.59 -13.58
N ASN A 157 17.89 -6.93 -14.58
CA ASN A 157 19.33 -6.68 -14.53
C ASN A 157 19.71 -5.20 -14.71
N THR A 158 18.77 -4.33 -15.03
CA THR A 158 18.97 -2.88 -15.13
C THR A 158 18.13 -2.12 -14.09
N SER A 159 18.68 -1.01 -13.59
CA SER A 159 18.02 -0.15 -12.59
C SER A 159 16.78 0.59 -13.10
N ALA A 160 16.53 0.53 -14.41
CA ALA A 160 15.48 1.26 -15.10
C ALA A 160 14.08 0.63 -14.98
N TYR A 161 14.00 -0.58 -14.43
CA TYR A 161 12.76 -1.36 -14.30
C TYR A 161 12.23 -1.27 -12.88
N THR A 162 11.40 -0.25 -12.62
CA THR A 162 10.68 -0.08 -11.36
C THR A 162 9.39 -0.90 -11.42
N ASP A 163 9.51 -2.18 -11.16
CA ASP A 163 8.40 -3.13 -11.24
C ASP A 163 7.35 -2.84 -10.17
N GLY A 164 7.83 -2.62 -8.94
CA GLY A 164 6.98 -2.60 -7.76
C GLY A 164 6.52 -4.01 -7.36
N THR A 165 6.14 -4.13 -6.10
CA THR A 165 5.61 -5.37 -5.53
C THR A 165 4.78 -5.03 -4.30
N CYS A 166 3.82 -5.89 -3.98
CA CYS A 166 3.15 -5.88 -2.69
C CYS A 166 3.21 -7.26 -2.05
N PHE A 167 3.26 -7.29 -0.73
CA PHE A 167 3.22 -8.48 0.09
C PHE A 167 1.89 -8.51 0.81
N VAL A 168 1.05 -9.49 0.50
CA VAL A 168 -0.17 -9.78 1.25
C VAL A 168 0.23 -10.61 2.46
N LEU A 169 -0.30 -10.21 3.61
CA LEU A 169 0.06 -10.76 4.91
C LEU A 169 -1.17 -11.42 5.53
N GLU A 170 -0.95 -12.52 6.25
CA GLU A 170 -1.94 -13.09 7.15
C GLU A 170 -2.15 -12.17 8.37
N SER A 171 -3.15 -12.51 9.20
CA SER A 171 -3.46 -11.80 10.45
C SER A 171 -2.27 -11.70 11.39
N ASP A 172 -1.40 -12.70 11.44
CA ASP A 172 -0.18 -12.68 12.27
C ASP A 172 1.00 -11.93 11.63
N LEU A 173 0.74 -11.20 10.54
CA LEU A 173 1.70 -10.46 9.73
C LEU A 173 2.74 -11.33 9.00
N THR A 174 2.56 -12.66 8.99
CA THR A 174 3.37 -13.54 8.14
C THR A 174 3.00 -13.38 6.67
N GLN A 175 3.99 -13.53 5.79
CA GLN A 175 3.78 -13.31 4.37
C GLN A 175 2.96 -14.43 3.72
N LYS A 176 1.73 -14.10 3.30
CA LYS A 176 0.81 -14.99 2.57
C LYS A 176 1.19 -15.13 1.10
N GLU A 177 1.45 -14.01 0.44
CA GLU A 177 1.71 -13.97 -1.00
C GLU A 177 2.48 -12.71 -1.42
N MET A 178 3.28 -12.82 -2.48
CA MET A 178 3.86 -11.67 -3.19
C MET A 178 3.09 -11.38 -4.49
N LEU A 179 2.63 -10.15 -4.66
CA LEU A 179 1.95 -9.62 -5.85
C LEU A 179 2.97 -8.97 -6.79
N VAL A 180 3.13 -9.58 -7.96
CA VAL A 180 4.03 -9.15 -9.05
C VAL A 180 3.28 -9.26 -10.37
N SER A 181 2.26 -8.43 -10.45
CA SER A 181 1.17 -8.46 -11.39
C SER A 181 1.63 -7.99 -12.78
N CYS A 182 2.56 -7.05 -12.84
CA CYS A 182 3.14 -6.59 -14.11
C CYS A 182 4.19 -7.53 -14.74
N SER A 183 4.61 -8.58 -14.01
CA SER A 183 5.55 -9.60 -14.49
C SER A 183 4.86 -10.90 -14.90
N GLN A 184 3.54 -10.88 -15.14
CA GLN A 184 2.77 -12.04 -15.55
C GLN A 184 2.99 -12.38 -17.04
N PRO A 185 2.89 -13.66 -17.42
CA PRO A 185 2.88 -14.06 -18.83
C PRO A 185 1.84 -13.28 -19.65
N GLY A 186 2.23 -12.83 -20.84
CA GLY A 186 1.39 -12.03 -21.74
C GLY A 186 1.45 -10.52 -21.52
N LEU A 187 2.19 -10.03 -20.52
CA LEU A 187 2.50 -8.61 -20.35
C LEU A 187 3.96 -8.37 -20.78
N PRO A 188 4.21 -7.75 -21.95
CA PRO A 188 5.57 -7.52 -22.40
C PRO A 188 6.26 -6.46 -21.53
N ARG A 189 7.57 -6.62 -21.35
CA ARG A 189 8.43 -5.73 -20.55
C ARG A 189 9.68 -5.30 -21.33
N THR A 190 9.82 -5.75 -22.57
CA THR A 190 11.01 -5.51 -23.39
C THR A 190 11.22 -4.03 -23.68
N ASP A 191 10.14 -3.28 -23.89
CA ASP A 191 10.17 -1.83 -24.12
C ASP A 191 9.80 -1.05 -22.84
N ARG A 192 10.42 -1.44 -21.73
CA ARG A 192 10.43 -0.76 -20.41
C ARG A 192 9.11 -0.06 -20.05
N HIS A 193 9.11 1.28 -20.08
CA HIS A 193 8.01 2.13 -19.67
C HIS A 193 6.94 2.31 -20.74
N ASN A 194 7.24 1.98 -22.01
CA ASN A 194 6.22 1.93 -23.06
C ASN A 194 5.28 0.72 -22.86
N GLU A 195 5.74 -0.29 -22.13
CA GLU A 195 5.01 -1.48 -21.74
C GLU A 195 4.90 -1.59 -20.21
N PHE A 196 5.09 -2.78 -19.63
CA PHE A 196 4.85 -3.06 -18.20
C PHE A 196 6.13 -3.12 -17.36
N GLY A 197 7.27 -2.69 -17.88
CA GLY A 197 8.57 -2.73 -17.20
C GLY A 197 8.80 -1.62 -16.16
N SER A 198 7.90 -0.64 -16.04
CA SER A 198 7.98 0.44 -15.04
C SER A 198 6.68 0.61 -14.26
N CYS A 199 5.94 -0.47 -14.02
CA CYS A 199 4.60 -0.39 -13.44
C CYS A 199 4.49 0.32 -12.09
N MET A 200 5.51 0.17 -11.25
CA MET A 200 5.51 0.66 -9.87
C MET A 200 4.32 0.13 -9.07
N GLU A 201 4.08 -1.18 -9.16
CA GLU A 201 2.98 -1.83 -8.45
C GLU A 201 3.02 -1.54 -6.95
N GLY A 202 1.87 -1.15 -6.41
CA GLY A 202 1.75 -0.83 -4.99
C GLY A 202 2.10 0.62 -4.66
N PHE A 203 2.07 1.51 -5.64
CA PHE A 203 2.16 2.95 -5.39
C PHE A 203 0.96 3.46 -4.58
N SER A 204 -0.19 2.82 -4.74
CA SER A 204 -1.37 2.91 -3.87
C SER A 204 -1.94 1.52 -3.65
N GLY A 205 -2.77 1.36 -2.61
CA GLY A 205 -3.39 0.07 -2.33
C GLY A 205 -4.56 0.14 -1.36
N TYR A 206 -5.40 -0.88 -1.42
CA TYR A 206 -6.57 -1.05 -0.57
C TYR A 206 -6.76 -2.53 -0.24
N VAL A 207 -7.23 -2.81 0.97
CA VAL A 207 -7.51 -4.16 1.46
C VAL A 207 -8.88 -4.16 2.12
N SER A 208 -9.74 -5.09 1.72
CA SER A 208 -10.95 -5.48 2.45
C SER A 208 -10.80 -6.92 2.95
N GLU A 209 -11.85 -7.45 3.59
CA GLU A 209 -11.90 -8.85 4.05
C GLU A 209 -11.64 -9.88 2.94
N SER A 210 -12.00 -9.56 1.69
CA SER A 210 -11.97 -10.51 0.57
C SER A 210 -11.32 -9.96 -0.69
N LEU A 211 -10.82 -8.73 -0.69
CA LEU A 211 -10.29 -8.07 -1.89
C LEU A 211 -9.03 -7.27 -1.56
N VAL A 212 -8.01 -7.46 -2.38
CA VAL A 212 -6.81 -6.62 -2.39
C VAL A 212 -6.75 -5.88 -3.72
N ILE A 213 -6.43 -4.60 -3.67
CA ILE A 213 -6.30 -3.72 -4.84
C ILE A 213 -4.94 -3.02 -4.78
N THR A 214 -4.22 -2.98 -5.91
CA THR A 214 -2.95 -2.26 -6.05
C THR A 214 -3.00 -1.29 -7.24
N GLY A 215 -2.44 -0.10 -7.06
CA GLY A 215 -2.25 0.89 -8.11
C GLY A 215 -0.97 0.66 -8.89
N LEU A 216 -1.04 0.84 -10.22
CA LEU A 216 0.03 0.57 -11.18
C LEU A 216 0.30 1.81 -12.06
N PRO A 217 0.74 2.96 -11.49
CA PRO A 217 0.77 4.24 -12.21
C PRO A 217 1.68 4.24 -13.44
N GLY A 218 2.75 3.45 -13.45
CA GLY A 218 3.68 3.40 -14.58
C GLY A 218 3.38 2.33 -15.61
N ALA A 219 2.22 1.66 -15.51
CA ALA A 219 1.81 0.68 -16.51
C ALA A 219 1.56 1.37 -17.87
N LYS A 220 2.21 0.82 -18.91
CA LYS A 220 2.03 1.14 -20.34
C LYS A 220 2.02 2.63 -20.66
N LYS A 221 3.18 3.22 -20.91
CA LYS A 221 3.34 4.66 -21.23
C LYS A 221 2.73 5.57 -20.16
N TRP A 222 2.79 5.15 -18.90
CA TRP A 222 2.18 5.89 -17.78
C TRP A 222 0.67 6.11 -17.93
N THR A 223 -0.04 5.32 -18.73
CA THR A 223 -1.51 5.34 -18.74
C THR A 223 -2.06 4.92 -17.38
N GLY A 224 -1.28 4.14 -16.65
CA GLY A 224 -1.63 3.64 -15.34
C GLY A 224 -2.56 2.44 -15.41
N GLY A 225 -2.93 1.95 -14.24
CA GLY A 225 -3.84 0.83 -14.08
C GLY A 225 -4.03 0.47 -12.62
N VAL A 226 -4.86 -0.52 -12.43
CA VAL A 226 -5.26 -1.08 -11.15
C VAL A 226 -5.27 -2.59 -11.34
N PHE A 227 -4.71 -3.29 -10.38
CA PHE A 227 -4.84 -4.72 -10.22
C PHE A 227 -5.71 -5.01 -9.01
N SER A 228 -6.57 -6.01 -9.09
CA SER A 228 -7.33 -6.48 -7.94
C SER A 228 -7.46 -7.99 -7.91
N ARG A 229 -7.36 -8.58 -6.70
CA ARG A 229 -7.45 -10.02 -6.46
C ARG A 229 -8.32 -10.33 -5.25
N TYR A 230 -9.17 -11.36 -5.39
CA TYR A 230 -10.02 -11.84 -4.32
C TYR A 230 -9.34 -12.91 -3.44
N TYR A 231 -9.74 -12.97 -2.16
CA TYR A 231 -9.28 -13.94 -1.16
C TYR A 231 -10.48 -14.54 -0.39
N PRO A 232 -10.41 -15.82 0.06
CA PRO A 232 -9.34 -16.78 -0.20
C PRO A 232 -9.32 -17.21 -1.68
N LYS A 233 -8.16 -17.69 -2.13
CA LYS A 233 -8.01 -18.24 -3.48
C LYS A 233 -8.74 -19.58 -3.57
N ASP A 234 -10.02 -19.53 -3.90
CA ASP A 234 -10.75 -20.70 -4.36
C ASP A 234 -10.21 -21.09 -5.75
N MET A 235 -9.87 -22.38 -5.90
CA MET A 235 -9.38 -22.97 -7.13
C MET A 235 -10.52 -23.28 -8.12
N PHE A 236 -11.77 -23.33 -7.63
CA PHE A 236 -12.97 -23.65 -8.39
C PHE A 236 -13.87 -22.44 -8.62
N ALA A 237 -13.93 -21.49 -7.68
CA ALA A 237 -14.47 -20.17 -8.01
C ALA A 237 -13.43 -19.43 -8.83
N MET A 238 -13.83 -18.94 -10.01
CA MET A 238 -13.06 -18.00 -10.79
C MET A 238 -12.86 -16.73 -9.95
N ASN A 239 -11.82 -16.70 -9.11
CA ASN A 239 -11.33 -15.47 -8.53
C ASN A 239 -10.72 -14.68 -9.69
N ILE A 240 -11.53 -13.81 -10.26
CA ILE A 240 -11.17 -13.03 -11.43
C ILE A 240 -10.17 -11.98 -10.96
N ASP A 241 -8.88 -12.22 -11.20
CA ASP A 241 -7.90 -11.15 -11.23
C ASP A 241 -8.38 -10.11 -12.24
N ARG A 242 -8.64 -8.88 -11.77
CA ARG A 242 -9.05 -7.78 -12.65
C ARG A 242 -7.88 -6.83 -12.85
N TRP A 243 -7.83 -6.32 -14.06
CA TRP A 243 -6.77 -5.45 -14.55
C TRP A 243 -7.42 -4.33 -15.32
N THR A 244 -6.93 -3.12 -15.15
CA THR A 244 -7.39 -1.96 -15.93
C THR A 244 -6.29 -1.41 -16.84
N MET A 245 -5.24 -2.20 -17.10
CA MET A 245 -4.02 -1.76 -17.77
C MET A 245 -4.16 -1.71 -19.30
N GLY A 246 -5.00 -0.81 -19.78
CA GLY A 246 -5.17 -0.54 -21.21
C GLY A 246 -6.42 0.26 -21.49
N VAL A 247 -6.46 0.92 -22.64
CA VAL A 247 -7.67 1.54 -23.17
C VAL A 247 -8.18 0.66 -24.31
N GLU A 248 -9.46 0.29 -24.28
CA GLU A 248 -10.11 -0.38 -25.39
C GLU A 248 -10.34 0.64 -26.52
N PRO A 249 -9.71 0.48 -27.70
CA PRO A 249 -9.77 1.48 -28.76
C PRO A 249 -11.19 1.77 -29.28
N LYS A 250 -12.10 0.80 -29.16
CA LYS A 250 -13.49 0.90 -29.63
C LYS A 250 -14.44 1.49 -28.58
N ALA A 251 -14.18 1.25 -27.29
CA ALA A 251 -15.06 1.67 -26.21
C ALA A 251 -14.57 2.96 -25.51
N HIS A 252 -13.40 3.49 -25.89
CA HIS A 252 -12.73 4.61 -25.21
C HIS A 252 -12.58 4.42 -23.68
N GLY A 253 -12.68 3.17 -23.23
CA GLY A 253 -12.77 2.80 -21.82
C GLY A 253 -11.61 1.92 -21.39
N VAL A 254 -11.56 1.63 -20.09
CA VAL A 254 -10.54 0.79 -19.47
C VAL A 254 -10.69 -0.68 -19.89
N ARG A 255 -9.64 -1.26 -20.48
CA ARG A 255 -9.59 -2.66 -20.91
C ARG A 255 -9.45 -3.57 -19.69
N SER A 256 -10.53 -4.26 -19.35
CA SER A 256 -10.46 -5.41 -18.46
C SER A 256 -9.82 -6.58 -19.21
N LYS A 257 -8.92 -7.34 -18.58
CA LYS A 257 -8.24 -8.51 -19.22
C LYS A 257 -9.22 -9.65 -19.61
N LEU A 258 -10.54 -9.44 -19.50
CA LEU A 258 -11.58 -10.43 -19.78
C LEU A 258 -12.31 -10.27 -21.12
N GLN A 259 -11.92 -9.36 -21.99
CA GLN A 259 -12.43 -9.37 -23.37
C GLN A 259 -11.43 -10.06 -24.29
N VAL A 260 -11.61 -11.38 -24.39
CA VAL A 260 -11.34 -12.14 -25.61
C VAL A 260 -12.54 -11.96 -26.53
#